data_AF-A0A7C7ZI08-F1
#
_entry.id   AF-A0A7C7ZI08-F1
#
_cell.length_a   1.000
_cell.length_b   1.000
_cell.length_c   1.000
_cell.angle_alpha   90.00
_cell.angle_beta   90.00
_cell.angle_gamma   90.00
#
_symmetry.space_group_name_H-M   'P 1'
#
loop_
_entity.id
_entity.type
_entity.pdbx_description
1 polymer ?
#
loop_
_entity_poly.entity_id
_entity_poly.type
_entity_poly.pdbx_seq_one_letter_code
_entity_poly.pdbx_strand_id
1 'polypeptide(L)'
;MSPSFRGNRTEDPLDARSTPRVGADFSVEIFSSEFAGSLPGRTRDLSIGGTCIATASPFNVKSVNRIAISLPGQEALVLQVSGCWQREESSAELMLTGLSFDYMTESDLDAIWNFVLDSGKYLARFLSEHSEIHELGLEDAVGLSQMTRYRDIPARHTLYRQGTSKPGEDSIYMLLEGSVILQVRARDAVDVEIARLEPGQFFGGFPVLADVPHVDTAETATDVRLLEIDRHAFEYIRIAKPWLGYRLGSAMLRISAQRLSTLFERVRDRL
;
A
#
# COMPACT_ATOMS: atom_id res chain seq x y z
N MET A 1 -10.57 38.42 -2.99
CA MET A 1 -9.21 38.40 -2.44
C MET A 1 -9.25 37.61 -1.15
N SER A 2 -8.92 36.33 -1.22
CA SER A 2 -8.84 35.44 -0.05
C SER A 2 -7.36 35.23 0.27
N PRO A 3 -6.92 35.35 1.53
CA PRO A 3 -5.51 35.39 1.84
C PRO A 3 -4.89 34.01 1.73
N SER A 4 -3.81 33.94 0.97
CA SER A 4 -2.86 32.84 0.88
C SER A 4 -2.24 32.57 2.25
N PHE A 5 -2.76 31.58 2.97
CA PHE A 5 -2.12 31.00 4.14
C PHE A 5 -1.52 29.65 3.76
N ARG A 6 -0.26 29.63 3.34
CA ARG A 6 0.59 28.44 3.44
C ARG A 6 1.96 28.85 4.01
N GLY A 7 1.95 29.22 5.28
CA GLY A 7 3.14 29.10 6.12
C GLY A 7 3.40 27.63 6.42
N ASN A 8 4.67 27.25 6.50
CA ASN A 8 5.19 25.93 6.89
C ASN A 8 4.38 25.31 8.05
N ARG A 9 3.33 24.54 7.74
CA ARG A 9 2.72 23.62 8.70
C ARG A 9 3.58 22.38 8.68
N THR A 10 4.18 22.04 9.83
CA THR A 10 4.44 20.64 10.15
C THR A 10 3.17 19.86 9.80
N GLU A 11 3.24 18.95 8.82
CA GLU A 11 2.08 18.18 8.39
C GLU A 11 1.42 17.55 9.62
N ASP A 12 0.16 17.90 9.87
CA ASP A 12 -0.61 17.25 10.93
C ASP A 12 -0.72 15.77 10.55
N PRO A 13 -0.27 14.84 11.41
CA PRO A 13 -0.40 13.41 11.13
C PRO A 13 -1.85 13.00 10.83
N LEU A 14 -2.84 13.73 11.35
CA LEU A 14 -4.27 13.54 11.08
C LEU A 14 -4.72 14.02 9.69
N ASP A 15 -3.95 14.90 9.05
CA ASP A 15 -4.25 15.43 7.72
C ASP A 15 -3.63 14.57 6.61
N ALA A 16 -2.56 13.80 6.89
CA ALA A 16 -1.76 13.09 5.88
C ALA A 16 -2.56 12.09 5.01
N ARG A 17 -3.66 11.52 5.54
CA ARG A 17 -4.54 10.57 4.82
C ARG A 17 -6.03 10.82 5.08
N SER A 18 -6.42 12.06 5.34
CA SER A 18 -7.80 12.44 5.68
C SER A 18 -8.78 12.35 4.51
N THR A 19 -8.30 12.47 3.28
CA THR A 19 -9.13 12.41 2.07
C THR A 19 -9.37 10.96 1.60
N PRO A 20 -10.57 10.62 1.10
CA PRO A 20 -10.84 9.35 0.45
C PRO A 20 -9.79 9.02 -0.62
N ARG A 21 -9.35 7.77 -0.61
CA ARG A 21 -8.33 7.23 -1.52
C ARG A 21 -8.56 5.74 -1.74
N VAL A 22 -7.87 5.17 -2.72
CA VAL A 22 -7.92 3.74 -3.01
C VAL A 22 -6.63 3.32 -3.73
N GLY A 23 -6.23 2.05 -3.59
CA GLY A 23 -5.19 1.46 -4.45
C GLY A 23 -5.54 1.65 -5.93
N ALA A 24 -4.57 2.10 -6.72
CA ALA A 24 -4.75 2.42 -8.12
C ALA A 24 -3.42 2.26 -8.86
N ASP A 25 -3.46 1.67 -10.05
CA ASP A 25 -2.27 1.38 -10.86
C ASP A 25 -2.46 1.84 -12.32
N PHE A 26 -2.17 3.11 -12.55
CA PHE A 26 -2.30 3.77 -13.85
C PHE A 26 -0.96 4.32 -14.30
N SER A 27 -0.75 4.34 -15.62
CA SER A 27 0.41 5.01 -16.19
C SER A 27 0.30 6.51 -15.93
N VAL A 28 1.41 7.11 -15.51
CA VAL A 28 1.51 8.55 -15.26
C VAL A 28 2.77 9.10 -15.93
N GLU A 29 2.62 10.23 -16.60
CA GLU A 29 3.75 11.04 -17.08
C GLU A 29 3.97 12.22 -16.14
N ILE A 30 5.19 12.42 -15.68
CA ILE A 30 5.55 13.46 -14.72
C ILE A 30 6.31 14.55 -15.45
N PHE A 31 5.93 15.81 -15.23
CA PHE A 31 6.56 16.98 -15.82
C PHE A 31 7.16 17.88 -14.74
N SER A 32 8.36 18.36 -14.99
CA SER A 32 9.14 19.21 -14.10
C SER A 32 9.77 20.36 -14.89
N SER A 33 10.12 21.45 -14.19
CA SER A 33 10.95 22.51 -14.74
C SER A 33 12.41 22.10 -15.01
N GLU A 34 12.86 20.94 -14.50
CA GLU A 34 14.27 20.52 -14.55
C GLU A 34 14.59 19.53 -15.68
N PHE A 35 13.59 18.96 -16.36
CA PHE A 35 13.81 18.07 -17.49
C PHE A 35 12.91 18.40 -18.67
N ALA A 36 13.43 18.24 -19.90
CA ALA A 36 12.79 18.72 -21.14
C ALA A 36 11.62 17.83 -21.65
N GLY A 37 11.42 16.64 -21.06
CA GLY A 37 10.39 15.68 -21.45
C GLY A 37 9.47 15.29 -20.30
N SER A 38 8.86 14.11 -20.38
CA SER A 38 8.18 13.47 -19.26
C SER A 38 9.05 12.38 -18.63
N LEU A 39 8.91 12.18 -17.33
CA LEU A 39 9.40 11.00 -16.63
C LEU A 39 8.22 10.01 -16.48
N PRO A 40 8.31 8.78 -17.02
CA PRO A 40 7.26 7.80 -16.84
C PRO A 40 7.25 7.25 -15.41
N GLY A 41 6.04 6.97 -14.92
CA GLY A 41 5.81 6.29 -13.66
C GLY A 41 4.47 5.57 -13.67
N ARG A 42 4.12 5.01 -12.50
CA ARG A 42 2.80 4.43 -12.27
C ARG A 42 2.23 4.89 -10.94
N THR A 43 0.93 5.10 -10.85
CA THR A 43 0.29 5.33 -9.54
C THR A 43 0.38 4.05 -8.69
N ARG A 44 0.42 4.22 -7.38
CA ARG A 44 0.21 3.15 -6.38
C ARG A 44 -1.12 3.31 -5.66
N ASP A 45 -1.61 4.54 -5.60
CA ASP A 45 -2.94 4.90 -5.14
C ASP A 45 -3.43 6.17 -5.83
N LEU A 46 -4.70 6.49 -5.63
CA LEU A 46 -5.29 7.75 -6.03
C LEU A 46 -6.22 8.23 -4.92
N SER A 47 -6.12 9.50 -4.54
CA SER A 47 -7.05 10.20 -3.66
C SER A 47 -7.71 11.35 -4.40
N ILE A 48 -8.77 11.91 -3.82
CA ILE A 48 -9.40 13.13 -4.37
C ILE A 48 -8.48 14.37 -4.31
N GLY A 49 -7.37 14.31 -3.58
CA GLY A 49 -6.45 15.44 -3.38
C GLY A 49 -5.00 15.16 -3.75
N GLY A 50 -4.68 13.98 -4.28
CA GLY A 50 -3.31 13.61 -4.63
C GLY A 50 -3.14 12.14 -5.00
N THR A 51 -1.89 11.74 -5.20
CA THR A 51 -1.54 10.36 -5.57
C THR A 51 -0.12 10.02 -5.09
N CYS A 52 0.07 8.78 -4.68
CA CYS A 52 1.39 8.16 -4.60
C CYS A 52 1.74 7.57 -5.96
N ILE A 53 2.92 7.89 -6.47
CA ILE A 53 3.46 7.35 -7.71
C ILE A 53 4.78 6.62 -7.47
N ALA A 54 5.11 5.67 -8.33
CA ALA A 54 6.38 4.98 -8.38
C ALA A 54 7.11 5.29 -9.69
N THR A 55 8.42 5.52 -9.57
CA THR A 55 9.34 5.78 -10.68
C THR A 55 10.60 4.95 -10.54
N ALA A 56 11.31 4.71 -11.64
CA ALA A 56 12.55 3.92 -11.62
C ALA A 56 13.76 4.69 -11.06
N SER A 57 13.67 6.01 -10.91
CA SER A 57 14.79 6.85 -10.48
C SER A 57 14.30 8.10 -9.75
N PRO A 58 15.08 8.62 -8.79
CA PRO A 58 14.70 9.81 -8.05
C PRO A 58 14.70 11.04 -8.96
N PHE A 59 13.93 12.04 -8.55
CA PHE A 59 13.85 13.35 -9.19
C PHE A 59 13.59 14.41 -8.12
N ASN A 60 13.89 15.67 -8.41
CA ASN A 60 13.60 16.75 -7.48
C ASN A 60 12.08 16.93 -7.34
N VAL A 61 11.54 16.48 -6.20
CA VAL A 61 10.11 16.53 -5.92
C VAL A 61 9.57 17.97 -5.90
N LYS A 62 10.40 18.97 -5.59
CA LYS A 62 9.97 20.37 -5.56
C LYS A 62 9.91 21.04 -6.93
N SER A 63 10.46 20.42 -7.98
CA SER A 63 10.42 20.96 -9.35
C SER A 63 9.25 20.42 -10.18
N VAL A 64 8.57 19.37 -9.70
CA VAL A 64 7.36 18.84 -10.34
C VAL A 64 6.24 19.86 -10.25
N ASN A 65 5.57 20.07 -11.38
CA ASN A 65 4.46 21.02 -11.50
C ASN A 65 3.22 20.41 -12.15
N ARG A 66 3.36 19.30 -12.89
CA ARG A 66 2.25 18.71 -13.65
C ARG A 66 2.44 17.21 -13.83
N ILE A 67 1.33 16.49 -13.88
CA ILE A 67 1.30 15.09 -14.30
C ILE A 67 0.20 14.86 -15.33
N ALA A 68 0.33 13.81 -16.14
CA ALA A 68 -0.76 13.27 -16.96
C ALA A 68 -1.07 11.84 -16.53
N ILE A 69 -2.28 11.58 -16.02
CA ILE A 69 -2.72 10.26 -15.55
C ILE A 69 -3.66 9.63 -16.58
N SER A 70 -3.37 8.41 -17.01
CA SER A 70 -4.22 7.65 -17.95
C SER A 70 -5.29 6.83 -17.21
N LEU A 71 -6.41 7.47 -16.84
CA LEU A 71 -7.54 6.77 -16.24
C LEU A 71 -8.32 5.94 -17.28
N PRO A 72 -8.96 4.81 -16.90
CA PRO A 72 -9.72 3.99 -17.82
C PRO A 72 -10.93 4.74 -18.40
N GLY A 73 -11.19 4.57 -19.69
CA GLY A 73 -12.41 5.05 -20.34
C GLY A 73 -12.45 6.55 -20.66
N GLN A 74 -11.33 7.26 -20.54
CA GLN A 74 -11.21 8.68 -20.85
C GLN A 74 -9.82 9.05 -21.37
N GLU A 75 -9.66 10.28 -21.87
CA GLU A 75 -8.35 10.85 -22.18
C GLU A 75 -7.53 11.08 -20.91
N ALA A 76 -6.21 11.18 -21.05
CA ALA A 76 -5.33 11.38 -19.90
C ALA A 76 -5.64 12.71 -19.20
N LEU A 77 -5.87 12.66 -17.89
CA LEU A 77 -6.11 13.83 -17.07
C LEU A 77 -4.80 14.55 -16.80
N VAL A 78 -4.71 15.81 -17.19
CA VAL A 78 -3.52 16.66 -17.02
C VAL A 78 -3.70 17.55 -15.81
N LEU A 79 -3.03 17.24 -14.71
CA LEU A 79 -3.25 17.84 -13.40
C LEU A 79 -2.04 18.66 -12.96
N GLN A 80 -2.28 19.86 -12.41
CA GLN A 80 -1.24 20.63 -11.71
C GLN A 80 -1.00 20.01 -10.33
N VAL A 81 0.26 19.80 -9.99
CA VAL A 81 0.66 19.12 -8.77
C VAL A 81 1.82 19.79 -8.07
N SER A 82 1.88 19.58 -6.76
CA SER A 82 3.02 19.89 -5.93
C SER A 82 3.56 18.61 -5.29
N GLY A 83 4.88 18.49 -5.23
CA GLY A 83 5.54 17.36 -4.60
C GLY A 83 5.61 17.45 -3.07
N CYS A 84 5.12 16.42 -2.39
CA CYS A 84 5.05 16.33 -0.94
C CYS A 84 6.31 15.67 -0.34
N TRP A 85 6.57 14.42 -0.74
CA TRP A 85 7.62 13.57 -0.18
C TRP A 85 8.18 12.61 -1.23
N GLN A 86 9.42 12.12 -1.03
CA GLN A 86 10.02 11.04 -1.80
C GLN A 86 10.66 10.01 -0.86
N ARG A 87 10.55 8.73 -1.20
CA ARG A 87 11.16 7.64 -0.44
C ARG A 87 11.59 6.52 -1.38
N GLU A 88 12.73 5.93 -1.10
CA GLU A 88 13.21 4.72 -1.78
C GLU A 88 12.48 3.48 -1.25
N GLU A 89 12.14 2.57 -2.15
CA GLU A 89 11.58 1.25 -1.85
C GLU A 89 12.61 0.20 -2.22
N SER A 90 13.47 -0.17 -1.26
CA SER A 90 14.66 -0.98 -1.53
C SER A 90 14.36 -2.38 -2.06
N SER A 91 13.19 -2.94 -1.75
CA SER A 91 12.77 -4.24 -2.28
C SER A 91 12.44 -4.17 -3.78
N ALA A 92 11.85 -3.08 -4.28
CA ALA A 92 11.47 -2.98 -5.69
C ALA A 92 12.48 -2.20 -6.56
N GLU A 93 13.52 -1.62 -5.96
CA GLU A 93 14.43 -0.66 -6.65
C GLU A 93 13.66 0.51 -7.29
N LEU A 94 12.62 0.98 -6.59
CA LEU A 94 11.74 2.07 -7.05
C LEU A 94 11.80 3.27 -6.10
N MET A 95 11.43 4.42 -6.64
CA MET A 95 11.21 5.65 -5.88
C MET A 95 9.71 5.95 -5.79
N LEU A 96 9.18 5.93 -4.57
CA LEU A 96 7.83 6.38 -4.26
C LEU A 96 7.82 7.88 -4.05
N THR A 97 6.87 8.57 -4.67
CA THR A 97 6.66 10.01 -4.51
C THR A 97 5.19 10.31 -4.21
N GLY A 98 4.94 11.10 -3.17
CA GLY A 98 3.62 11.66 -2.91
C GLY A 98 3.45 13.01 -3.60
N LEU A 99 2.37 13.14 -4.37
CA LEU A 99 1.99 14.38 -5.04
C LEU A 99 0.62 14.84 -4.53
N SER A 100 0.46 16.13 -4.30
CA SER A 100 -0.85 16.76 -4.04
C SER A 100 -1.36 17.46 -5.29
N PHE A 101 -2.67 17.38 -5.54
CA PHE A 101 -3.33 18.16 -6.59
C PHE A 101 -3.52 19.61 -6.12
N ASP A 102 -3.09 20.57 -6.93
CA ASP A 102 -3.14 21.99 -6.57
C ASP A 102 -4.47 22.64 -6.98
N TYR A 103 -4.77 22.56 -8.27
CA TYR A 103 -6.03 23.03 -8.85
C TYR A 103 -6.51 22.01 -9.89
N MET A 104 -7.80 21.72 -9.87
CA MET A 104 -8.48 20.84 -10.80
C MET A 104 -9.71 21.54 -11.36
N THR A 105 -10.03 21.26 -12.63
CA THR A 105 -11.34 21.66 -13.17
C THR A 105 -12.44 20.84 -12.49
N GLU A 106 -13.69 21.31 -12.55
CA GLU A 106 -14.83 20.56 -12.00
C GLU A 106 -14.93 19.16 -12.65
N SER A 107 -14.70 19.08 -13.97
CA SER A 107 -14.71 17.81 -14.70
C SER A 107 -13.62 16.84 -14.24
N ASP A 108 -12.39 17.33 -14.02
CA ASP A 108 -11.28 16.48 -13.55
C ASP A 108 -11.53 16.00 -12.12
N LEU A 109 -12.05 16.89 -11.26
CA LEU A 109 -12.41 16.56 -9.89
C LEU A 109 -13.49 15.47 -9.87
N ASP A 110 -14.57 15.62 -10.65
CA ASP A 110 -15.64 14.64 -10.73
C ASP A 110 -15.14 13.29 -11.25
N ALA A 111 -14.27 13.29 -12.27
CA ALA A 111 -13.68 12.07 -12.81
C ALA A 111 -12.86 11.30 -11.75
N ILE A 112 -11.98 11.99 -11.03
CA ILE A 112 -11.17 11.38 -9.96
C ILE A 112 -12.05 10.94 -8.79
N TRP A 113 -12.98 11.80 -8.37
CA TRP A 113 -13.86 11.52 -7.23
C TRP A 113 -14.71 10.28 -7.47
N ASN A 114 -15.37 10.20 -8.63
CA ASN A 114 -16.18 9.04 -9.01
C ASN A 114 -15.32 7.77 -9.04
N PHE A 115 -14.13 7.83 -9.67
CA PHE A 115 -13.23 6.69 -9.71
C PHE A 115 -12.83 6.21 -8.30
N VAL A 116 -12.44 7.13 -7.41
CA VAL A 116 -12.00 6.81 -6.05
C VAL A 116 -13.13 6.17 -5.24
N LEU A 117 -14.35 6.71 -5.31
CA LEU A 117 -15.49 6.16 -4.59
C LEU A 117 -15.94 4.81 -5.15
N ASP A 118 -16.02 4.66 -6.47
CA ASP A 118 -16.45 3.41 -7.09
C ASP A 118 -15.44 2.30 -6.83
N SER A 119 -14.15 2.57 -7.06
CA SER A 119 -13.08 1.60 -6.78
C SER A 119 -12.99 1.27 -5.29
N GLY A 120 -13.15 2.27 -4.42
CA GLY A 120 -13.20 2.07 -2.97
C GLY A 120 -14.35 1.16 -2.54
N LYS A 121 -15.52 1.29 -3.17
CA LYS A 121 -16.68 0.41 -2.98
C LYS A 121 -16.39 -1.02 -3.41
N TYR A 122 -15.81 -1.22 -4.60
CA TYR A 122 -15.47 -2.55 -5.09
C TYR A 122 -14.46 -3.24 -4.18
N LEU A 123 -13.41 -2.51 -3.78
CA LEU A 123 -12.39 -3.05 -2.88
C LEU A 123 -12.96 -3.36 -1.49
N ALA A 124 -13.78 -2.47 -0.92
CA ALA A 124 -14.44 -2.72 0.36
C ALA A 124 -15.30 -3.99 0.33
N ARG A 125 -16.06 -4.19 -0.76
CA ARG A 125 -16.86 -5.40 -0.94
C ARG A 125 -15.98 -6.65 -1.01
N PHE A 126 -14.90 -6.60 -1.79
CA PHE A 126 -13.94 -7.69 -1.86
C PHE A 126 -13.36 -8.02 -0.48
N LEU A 127 -12.90 -7.02 0.27
CA LEU A 127 -12.39 -7.20 1.63
C LEU A 127 -13.44 -7.82 2.56
N SER A 128 -14.70 -7.40 2.48
CA SER A 128 -15.76 -7.92 3.35
C SER A 128 -16.28 -9.31 2.98
N GLU A 129 -16.14 -9.74 1.72
CA GLU A 129 -16.77 -10.98 1.22
C GLU A 129 -15.74 -12.08 0.88
N HIS A 130 -14.52 -11.71 0.48
CA HIS A 130 -13.56 -12.60 -0.18
C HIS A 130 -12.15 -12.58 0.46
N SER A 131 -12.02 -12.14 1.72
CA SER A 131 -10.72 -12.06 2.39
C SER A 131 -10.70 -12.75 3.76
N GLU A 132 -9.50 -12.99 4.32
CA GLU A 132 -9.31 -13.54 5.67
C GLU A 132 -9.82 -12.62 6.80
N ILE A 133 -10.18 -11.37 6.47
CA ILE A 133 -10.73 -10.38 7.42
C ILE A 133 -12.22 -10.08 7.21
N HIS A 134 -12.95 -10.92 6.46
CA HIS A 134 -14.38 -10.74 6.15
C HIS A 134 -15.25 -10.48 7.40
N GLU A 135 -14.91 -11.07 8.54
CA GLU A 135 -15.60 -10.89 9.82
C GLU A 135 -15.54 -9.47 10.40
N LEU A 136 -14.65 -8.60 9.93
CA LEU A 136 -14.63 -7.19 10.34
C LEU A 136 -15.87 -6.43 9.84
N GLY A 137 -16.51 -6.95 8.79
CA GLY A 137 -17.71 -6.36 8.19
C GLY A 137 -17.42 -5.18 7.25
N LEU A 138 -18.48 -4.73 6.59
CA LEU A 138 -18.38 -3.76 5.49
C LEU A 138 -17.86 -2.38 5.92
N GLU A 139 -18.23 -1.91 7.11
CA GLU A 139 -17.80 -0.59 7.61
C GLU A 139 -16.28 -0.51 7.77
N ASP A 140 -15.69 -1.51 8.42
CA ASP A 140 -14.24 -1.61 8.58
C ASP A 140 -13.55 -1.85 7.24
N ALA A 141 -14.15 -2.64 6.35
CA ALA A 141 -13.64 -2.86 5.01
C ALA A 141 -13.56 -1.58 4.17
N VAL A 142 -14.56 -0.68 4.27
CA VAL A 142 -14.50 0.67 3.67
C VAL A 142 -13.38 1.49 4.30
N GLY A 143 -13.24 1.43 5.62
CA GLY A 143 -12.15 2.11 6.32
C GLY A 143 -10.77 1.66 5.87
N LEU A 144 -10.58 0.36 5.64
CA LEU A 144 -9.33 -0.25 5.19
C LEU A 144 -9.06 -0.02 3.71
N SER A 145 -10.08 -0.08 2.84
CA SER A 145 -9.89 0.19 1.40
C SER A 145 -9.27 1.57 1.18
N GLN A 146 -9.64 2.54 2.02
CA GLN A 146 -9.08 3.89 2.03
C GLN A 146 -7.66 4.02 2.58
N MET A 147 -7.01 2.95 3.00
CA MET A 147 -5.67 3.01 3.60
C MET A 147 -4.63 2.30 2.74
N THR A 148 -5.01 1.93 1.51
CA THR A 148 -4.27 0.94 0.72
C THR A 148 -3.55 1.53 -0.47
N ARG A 149 -2.56 0.78 -0.95
CA ARG A 149 -1.85 0.95 -2.22
C ARG A 149 -1.78 -0.39 -2.95
N TYR A 150 -1.62 -0.37 -4.27
CA TYR A 150 -1.26 -1.56 -5.03
C TYR A 150 0.24 -1.72 -5.15
N ARG A 151 0.68 -2.97 -5.18
CA ARG A 151 2.07 -3.33 -5.39
C ARG A 151 2.15 -4.58 -6.28
N ASP A 152 2.79 -4.43 -7.43
CA ASP A 152 3.02 -5.53 -8.36
C ASP A 152 4.47 -5.98 -8.23
N ILE A 153 4.67 -7.29 -8.05
CA ILE A 153 5.97 -7.87 -7.73
C ILE A 153 6.17 -9.13 -8.57
N PRO A 154 7.31 -9.28 -9.26
CA PRO A 154 7.57 -10.45 -10.09
C PRO A 154 7.76 -11.72 -9.25
N ALA A 155 7.65 -12.87 -9.87
CA ALA A 155 7.98 -14.17 -9.28
C ALA A 155 9.44 -14.24 -8.78
N ARG A 156 9.67 -15.07 -7.75
CA ARG A 156 10.98 -15.32 -7.13
C ARG A 156 11.59 -14.08 -6.48
N HIS A 157 10.74 -13.18 -6.00
CA HIS A 157 11.14 -11.97 -5.31
C HIS A 157 10.95 -12.12 -3.81
N THR A 158 11.97 -11.77 -3.02
CA THR A 158 11.87 -11.76 -1.56
C THR A 158 11.33 -10.41 -1.08
N LEU A 159 10.09 -10.41 -0.59
CA LEU A 159 9.42 -9.24 -0.03
C LEU A 159 10.10 -8.73 1.25
N TYR A 160 10.38 -9.65 2.16
CA TYR A 160 11.09 -9.40 3.40
C TYR A 160 11.72 -10.71 3.91
N ARG A 161 12.71 -10.59 4.80
CA ARG A 161 13.39 -11.75 5.38
C ARG A 161 13.11 -11.89 6.86
N GLN A 162 13.07 -13.13 7.32
CA GLN A 162 13.01 -13.44 8.73
C GLN A 162 14.12 -12.72 9.51
N GLY A 163 13.78 -12.18 10.68
CA GLY A 163 14.69 -11.46 11.56
C GLY A 163 15.01 -10.03 11.10
N THR A 164 14.43 -9.56 9.99
CA THR A 164 14.61 -8.17 9.52
C THR A 164 13.44 -7.28 9.94
N SER A 165 13.74 -5.99 10.08
CA SER A 165 12.78 -4.91 10.26
C SER A 165 13.34 -3.68 9.54
N LYS A 166 12.50 -3.02 8.76
CA LYS A 166 12.81 -1.80 8.03
C LYS A 166 11.63 -0.84 8.24
N PRO A 167 11.63 0.00 9.29
CA PRO A 167 10.48 0.81 9.66
C PRO A 167 9.87 1.66 8.51
N GLY A 168 10.66 2.04 7.50
CA GLY A 168 10.17 2.78 6.33
C GLY A 168 9.58 1.93 5.19
N GLU A 169 9.71 0.60 5.23
CA GLU A 169 9.28 -0.33 4.17
C GLU A 169 8.42 -1.49 4.70
N ASP A 170 8.34 -1.66 6.02
CA ASP A 170 7.48 -2.67 6.61
C ASP A 170 6.00 -2.30 6.44
N SER A 171 5.23 -3.28 5.99
CA SER A 171 3.82 -3.13 5.66
C SER A 171 3.03 -4.39 6.06
N ILE A 172 1.72 -4.23 6.13
CA ILE A 172 0.75 -5.33 6.11
C ILE A 172 0.34 -5.53 4.65
N TYR A 173 0.32 -6.78 4.20
CA TYR A 173 -0.04 -7.12 2.82
C TYR A 173 -1.27 -8.02 2.79
N MET A 174 -2.08 -7.86 1.75
CA MET A 174 -3.06 -8.85 1.31
C MET A 174 -2.76 -9.23 -0.12
N LEU A 175 -2.78 -10.53 -0.41
CA LEU A 175 -2.58 -11.05 -1.75
C LEU A 175 -3.87 -10.86 -2.58
N LEU A 176 -3.79 -10.17 -3.70
CA LEU A 176 -4.92 -10.00 -4.64
C LEU A 176 -4.84 -11.00 -5.80
N GLU A 177 -3.64 -11.26 -6.32
CA GLU A 177 -3.41 -12.18 -7.43
C GLU A 177 -2.07 -12.90 -7.23
N GLY A 178 -1.98 -14.15 -7.72
CA GLY A 178 -0.77 -14.97 -7.64
C GLY A 178 -0.63 -15.74 -6.33
N SER A 179 0.60 -16.14 -5.99
CA SER A 179 0.92 -16.96 -4.81
C SER A 179 2.19 -16.49 -4.10
N VAL A 180 2.18 -16.50 -2.76
CA VAL A 180 3.33 -16.14 -1.90
C VAL A 180 3.65 -17.30 -0.96
N ILE A 181 4.93 -17.63 -0.80
CA ILE A 181 5.41 -18.65 0.13
C ILE A 181 5.95 -17.95 1.38
N LEU A 182 5.46 -18.35 2.55
CA LEU A 182 6.03 -17.99 3.85
C LEU A 182 6.90 -19.15 4.35
N GLN A 183 8.14 -18.84 4.74
CA GLN A 183 9.11 -19.85 5.17
C GLN A 183 9.93 -19.37 6.37
N VAL A 184 10.29 -20.30 7.26
CA VAL A 184 11.22 -20.08 8.37
C VAL A 184 12.51 -20.85 8.16
N ARG A 185 13.63 -20.22 8.49
CA ARG A 185 14.93 -20.87 8.42
C ARG A 185 15.16 -21.73 9.67
N ALA A 186 15.28 -23.04 9.49
CA ALA A 186 15.68 -23.94 10.57
C ALA A 186 17.20 -23.86 10.84
N ARG A 187 17.64 -24.36 12.01
CA ARG A 187 19.04 -24.32 12.46
C ARG A 187 20.02 -24.96 11.46
N ASP A 188 19.58 -25.97 10.71
CA ASP A 188 20.38 -26.67 9.69
C ASP A 188 20.34 -25.98 8.30
N ALA A 189 19.91 -24.70 8.26
CA ALA A 189 19.77 -23.87 7.06
C ALA A 189 18.79 -24.39 5.99
N VAL A 190 17.91 -25.33 6.34
CA VAL A 190 16.78 -25.72 5.49
C VAL A 190 15.61 -24.77 5.78
N ASP A 191 15.08 -24.15 4.72
CA ASP A 191 13.86 -23.35 4.82
C ASP A 191 12.64 -24.29 4.91
N VAL A 192 11.81 -24.05 5.91
CA VAL A 192 10.57 -24.81 6.16
C VAL A 192 9.38 -23.95 5.72
N GLU A 193 8.65 -24.41 4.71
CA GLU A 193 7.42 -23.77 4.24
C GLU A 193 6.34 -23.79 5.34
N ILE A 194 6.03 -22.61 5.86
CA ILE A 194 4.97 -22.38 6.85
C ILE A 194 3.63 -22.35 6.14
N ALA A 195 3.53 -21.63 5.03
CA ALA A 195 2.29 -21.51 4.30
C ALA A 195 2.58 -21.14 2.84
N ARG A 196 1.66 -21.56 1.98
CA ARG A 196 1.49 -21.02 0.63
C ARG A 196 0.20 -20.23 0.63
N LEU A 197 0.32 -18.94 0.35
CA LEU A 197 -0.77 -17.98 0.38
C LEU A 197 -1.40 -17.86 -0.99
N GLU A 198 -2.72 -17.74 -0.97
CA GLU A 198 -3.61 -17.56 -2.11
C GLU A 198 -4.33 -16.21 -2.02
N PRO A 199 -4.99 -15.74 -3.10
CA PRO A 199 -5.74 -14.50 -3.09
C PRO A 199 -6.75 -14.39 -1.93
N GLY A 200 -6.81 -13.21 -1.32
CA GLY A 200 -7.63 -12.91 -0.14
C GLY A 200 -6.91 -13.11 1.20
N GLN A 201 -5.71 -13.70 1.20
CA GLN A 201 -4.94 -13.95 2.43
C GLN A 201 -4.00 -12.79 2.79
N PHE A 202 -3.86 -12.53 4.09
CA PHE A 202 -3.04 -11.45 4.66
C PHE A 202 -1.71 -11.95 5.19
N PHE A 203 -0.63 -11.16 5.14
CA PHE A 203 0.66 -11.53 5.70
C PHE A 203 1.54 -10.30 6.01
N GLY A 204 2.74 -10.54 6.55
CA GLY A 204 3.63 -9.49 7.04
C GLY A 204 3.12 -8.89 8.35
N GLY A 205 3.25 -7.56 8.49
CA GLY A 205 2.65 -6.81 9.60
C GLY A 205 3.34 -6.92 10.96
N PHE A 206 4.18 -7.92 11.23
CA PHE A 206 4.85 -8.06 12.55
C PHE A 206 5.61 -6.80 13.00
N PRO A 207 6.49 -6.20 12.16
CA PRO A 207 7.14 -4.96 12.54
C PRO A 207 6.18 -3.78 12.70
N VAL A 208 5.07 -3.77 11.97
CA VAL A 208 4.10 -2.66 11.95
C VAL A 208 3.17 -2.70 13.17
N LEU A 209 2.73 -3.91 13.55
CA LEU A 209 1.72 -4.15 14.58
C LEU A 209 2.32 -4.24 15.98
N ALA A 210 3.50 -4.85 16.10
CA ALA A 210 4.09 -5.23 17.38
C ALA A 210 5.55 -4.75 17.56
N ASP A 211 6.09 -3.99 16.59
CA ASP A 211 7.46 -3.48 16.61
C ASP A 211 8.52 -4.58 16.85
N VAL A 212 8.25 -5.79 16.34
CA VAL A 212 9.17 -6.94 16.33
C VAL A 212 9.58 -7.29 14.89
N PRO A 213 10.78 -7.82 14.66
CA PRO A 213 11.19 -8.26 13.32
C PRO A 213 10.24 -9.29 12.71
N HIS A 214 10.28 -9.43 11.38
CA HIS A 214 9.54 -10.47 10.68
C HIS A 214 9.88 -11.86 11.22
N VAL A 215 8.87 -12.66 11.53
CA VAL A 215 9.05 -14.02 12.06
C VAL A 215 9.29 -15.06 10.98
N ASP A 216 8.98 -14.72 9.73
CA ASP A 216 9.13 -15.54 8.53
C ASP A 216 9.78 -14.73 7.40
N THR A 217 10.14 -15.42 6.32
CA THR A 217 10.55 -14.85 5.04
C THR A 217 9.39 -15.01 4.06
N ALA A 218 9.01 -13.94 3.36
CA ALA A 218 8.00 -13.98 2.31
C ALA A 218 8.65 -13.92 0.92
N GLU A 219 8.36 -14.91 0.07
CA GLU A 219 8.83 -14.99 -1.31
C GLU A 219 7.67 -15.19 -2.28
N THR A 220 7.65 -14.44 -3.38
CA THR A 220 6.63 -14.58 -4.42
C THR A 220 6.87 -15.85 -5.24
N ALA A 221 5.89 -16.76 -5.30
CA ALA A 221 5.99 -17.97 -6.11
C ALA A 221 5.64 -17.72 -7.59
N THR A 222 4.76 -16.75 -7.83
CA THR A 222 4.38 -16.26 -9.17
C THR A 222 4.56 -14.75 -9.20
N ASP A 223 4.29 -14.13 -10.35
CA ASP A 223 3.99 -12.69 -10.34
C ASP A 223 2.77 -12.47 -9.45
N VAL A 224 2.83 -11.45 -8.59
CA VAL A 224 1.78 -11.16 -7.62
C VAL A 224 1.35 -9.72 -7.69
N ARG A 225 0.07 -9.51 -7.39
CA ARG A 225 -0.49 -8.21 -7.06
C ARG A 225 -0.88 -8.20 -5.59
N LEU A 226 -0.43 -7.20 -4.87
CA LEU A 226 -0.68 -7.03 -3.44
C LEU A 226 -1.47 -5.75 -3.18
N LEU A 227 -2.33 -5.82 -2.17
CA LEU A 227 -2.81 -4.65 -1.47
C LEU A 227 -1.90 -4.39 -0.27
N GLU A 228 -1.34 -3.19 -0.18
CA GLU A 228 -0.41 -2.79 0.86
C GLU A 228 -1.06 -1.77 1.81
N ILE A 229 -0.90 -1.99 3.12
CA ILE A 229 -1.09 -1.00 4.16
C ILE A 229 0.28 -0.74 4.80
N ASP A 230 0.93 0.36 4.40
CA ASP A 230 2.26 0.72 4.91
C ASP A 230 2.23 1.19 6.37
N ARG A 231 3.39 1.22 7.02
CA ARG A 231 3.51 1.67 8.41
C ARG A 231 2.81 3.01 8.66
N HIS A 232 3.00 3.99 7.78
CA HIS A 232 2.37 5.32 7.92
C HIS A 232 0.84 5.26 7.81
N ALA A 233 0.29 4.43 6.92
CA ALA A 233 -1.14 4.17 6.86
C ALA A 233 -1.65 3.55 8.16
N PHE A 234 -0.92 2.57 8.71
CA PHE A 234 -1.33 1.94 9.96
C PHE A 234 -1.21 2.88 11.17
N GLU A 235 -0.17 3.71 11.23
CA GLU A 235 -0.04 4.81 12.21
C GLU A 235 -1.22 5.78 12.11
N TYR A 236 -1.59 6.17 10.89
CA TYR A 236 -2.78 6.99 10.66
C TYR A 236 -4.04 6.32 11.19
N ILE A 237 -4.26 5.04 10.88
CA ILE A 237 -5.41 4.26 11.40
C ILE A 237 -5.40 4.27 12.93
N ARG A 238 -4.26 4.05 13.59
CA ARG A 238 -4.16 4.02 15.06
C ARG A 238 -4.58 5.33 15.71
N ILE A 239 -4.32 6.47 15.06
CA ILE A 239 -4.64 7.80 15.60
C ILE A 239 -6.06 8.21 15.20
N ALA A 240 -6.39 8.15 13.92
CA ALA A 240 -7.63 8.68 13.36
C ALA A 240 -8.82 7.72 13.42
N LYS A 241 -8.57 6.40 13.42
CA LYS A 241 -9.59 5.34 13.48
C LYS A 241 -9.18 4.22 14.47
N PRO A 242 -9.02 4.49 15.78
CA PRO A 242 -8.41 3.54 16.71
C PRO A 242 -9.12 2.18 16.78
N TRP A 243 -10.46 2.16 16.63
CA TRP A 243 -11.25 0.93 16.60
C TRP A 243 -10.85 0.02 15.42
N LEU A 244 -10.61 0.62 14.26
CA LEU A 244 -10.18 -0.08 13.05
C LEU A 244 -8.77 -0.63 13.21
N GLY A 245 -7.87 0.15 13.84
CA GLY A 245 -6.52 -0.30 14.17
C GLY A 245 -6.53 -1.50 15.10
N TYR A 246 -7.36 -1.46 16.15
CA TYR A 246 -7.56 -2.58 17.07
C TYR A 246 -8.10 -3.83 16.38
N ARG A 247 -9.14 -3.68 15.54
CA ARG A 247 -9.77 -4.79 14.82
C ARG A 247 -8.84 -5.42 13.78
N LEU A 248 -8.16 -4.61 12.98
CA LEU A 248 -7.15 -5.10 12.03
C LEU A 248 -6.02 -5.82 12.77
N GLY A 249 -5.48 -5.24 13.84
CA GLY A 249 -4.42 -5.88 14.63
C GLY A 249 -4.86 -7.22 15.24
N SER A 250 -6.09 -7.29 15.76
CA SER A 250 -6.66 -8.52 16.31
C SER A 250 -6.85 -9.60 15.23
N ALA A 251 -7.32 -9.23 14.04
CA ALA A 251 -7.47 -10.15 12.92
C ALA A 251 -6.10 -10.68 12.46
N MET A 252 -5.10 -9.81 12.32
CA MET A 252 -3.73 -10.19 11.94
C MET A 252 -3.07 -11.11 12.96
N LEU A 253 -3.28 -10.86 14.26
CA LEU A 253 -2.81 -11.74 15.33
C LEU A 253 -3.42 -13.14 15.22
N ARG A 254 -4.74 -13.22 15.03
CA ARG A 254 -5.44 -14.51 14.87
C ARG A 254 -4.95 -15.27 13.64
N ILE A 255 -4.82 -14.59 12.49
CA ILE A 255 -4.30 -15.20 11.24
C ILE A 255 -2.90 -15.78 11.48
N SER A 256 -2.03 -15.02 12.14
CA SER A 256 -0.67 -15.44 12.44
C SER A 256 -0.62 -16.61 13.42
N ALA A 257 -1.45 -16.58 14.47
CA ALA A 257 -1.56 -17.66 15.44
C ALA A 257 -2.06 -18.97 14.81
N GLN A 258 -3.03 -18.90 13.89
CA GLN A 258 -3.55 -20.06 13.18
C GLN A 258 -2.47 -20.72 12.32
N ARG A 259 -1.68 -19.92 11.60
CA ARG A 259 -0.55 -20.42 10.80
C ARG A 259 0.52 -21.09 11.66
N LEU A 260 0.84 -20.48 12.80
CA LEU A 260 1.80 -21.04 13.74
C LEU A 260 1.32 -22.36 14.36
N SER A 261 0.04 -22.46 14.75
CA SER A 261 -0.55 -23.72 15.24
C SER A 261 -0.44 -24.84 14.20
N THR A 262 -0.79 -24.53 12.94
CA THR A 262 -0.72 -25.48 11.82
C THR A 262 0.73 -25.94 11.53
N LEU A 263 1.71 -25.06 11.74
CA LEU A 263 3.13 -25.44 11.68
C LEU A 263 3.51 -26.37 12.82
N PHE A 264 3.15 -26.04 14.06
CA PHE A 264 3.48 -26.89 15.22
C PHE A 264 2.88 -28.29 15.12
N GLU A 265 1.65 -28.42 14.62
CA GLU A 265 1.03 -29.73 14.38
C GLU A 265 1.85 -30.54 13.35
N ARG A 266 2.21 -29.93 12.21
CA ARG A 266 3.04 -30.59 11.18
C ARG A 266 4.43 -30.98 11.69
N VAL A 267 5.03 -30.18 12.56
CA VAL A 267 6.34 -30.50 13.17
C VAL A 267 6.16 -31.65 14.16
N ARG A 268 5.14 -31.62 15.01
CA ARG A 268 4.84 -32.69 15.98
C ARG A 268 4.61 -34.03 15.29
N ASP A 269 3.88 -34.05 14.17
CA ASP A 269 3.60 -35.29 13.43
C ASP A 269 4.83 -35.89 12.72
N ARG A 270 5.93 -35.13 12.63
CA ARG A 270 7.21 -35.56 12.04
C ARG A 270 8.26 -35.99 13.07
N LEU A 271 8.00 -35.78 14.36
CA LEU A 271 8.86 -36.20 15.48
C LEU A 271 8.47 -37.59 15.98
#